data_AF-A0A166IH29-F1
#
_entry.id   AF-A0A166IH29-F1
#
_cell.length_a   1.000
_cell.length_b   1.000
_cell.length_c   1.000
_cell.angle_alpha   90.00
_cell.angle_beta   90.00
_cell.angle_gamma   90.00
#
_symmetry.space_group_name_H-M   'P 1'
#
loop_
_entity.id
_entity.type
_entity.pdbx_description
1 polymer ?
#
loop_
_entity_poly.entity_id
_entity_poly.type
_entity_poly.pdbx_seq_one_letter_code
_entity_poly.pdbx_strand_id
1 'polypeptide(L)'
;MGLWRYLSTPQLKINTTSTLPSSNEPSPSRQTVPPVPMLKCRTIRSRELQESNPFLAPRKTEQILISSKHEPYSIPAFNTLDFTHWVCPPEHVQADPEGRGGWSSALHPDGSLYFHKACQGDCGPFNMLTEAYLHGEDMLYEVTAFARYMWRHMMLVQDKFVGGDFELAINVKIDSETDKVVWSYYFVDHIHRMPFWMRDYNPSIHMRTTEKLGASSPDHLRHLLTAMYWEHCALYPRHAGGARVLSDDIHAHMVTELAWCAAESVIAPIRYTAPYTAEEAIRLREQLDYLRMNTERNPEPYIEVAGRTMSTIERWRYNFLHGTQVIRRFRGQTVLPHRNHSLIYRVLIPLLFYAPLPHFYDCKSVYLDGILANEPEWANYVAKLLAEWQEFVLYATILLNANLAFLTVPNAILMSANGAASSAPYSATIGSDRQPVSPASILSYCSMLASFGSIMMGLLLVRQHRGEEVVDNPRTNKATFMEKRQSPRFGFELLSILYSLPYVLLMCDTCRPCRCRRLIALVHTDGMGLFIE
;
A
#
# COMPACT_ATOMS: atom_id res chain seq x y z
N MET A 1 22.64 41.91 -40.83
CA MET A 1 23.26 40.91 -41.75
C MET A 1 22.75 39.54 -41.34
N GLY A 2 21.98 38.74 -42.07
CA GLY A 2 21.28 38.76 -43.36
C GLY A 2 20.67 37.34 -43.48
N LEU A 3 19.33 37.23 -43.50
CA LEU A 3 18.47 36.55 -44.50
C LEU A 3 18.85 35.07 -44.81
N TRP A 4 17.95 34.07 -44.69
CA TRP A 4 16.74 33.75 -45.49
C TRP A 4 15.82 32.79 -44.64
N ARG A 5 14.49 32.95 -44.41
CA ARG A 5 13.25 32.80 -45.25
C ARG A 5 13.18 31.44 -46.01
N TYR A 6 12.12 30.62 -46.08
CA TYR A 6 10.65 30.68 -45.82
C TYR A 6 10.02 29.26 -45.98
N LEU A 7 8.69 29.16 -45.76
CA LEU A 7 7.68 28.13 -46.16
C LEU A 7 7.23 27.17 -45.03
N SER A 8 6.09 27.32 -44.34
CA SER A 8 4.65 27.41 -44.67
C SER A 8 3.98 26.07 -45.01
N THR A 9 3.05 25.67 -44.13
CA THR A 9 2.06 24.58 -44.17
C THR A 9 1.05 24.73 -45.32
N PRO A 10 0.25 23.68 -45.62
CA PRO A 10 -1.13 23.66 -45.12
C PRO A 10 -1.72 22.29 -44.76
N GLN A 11 -2.78 22.36 -43.96
CA GLN A 11 -3.70 21.31 -43.53
C GLN A 11 -4.65 20.84 -44.65
N LEU A 12 -5.09 19.57 -44.58
CA LEU A 12 -6.23 19.06 -45.35
C LEU A 12 -7.20 18.29 -44.45
N LYS A 13 -8.37 18.90 -44.22
CA LYS A 13 -9.61 18.28 -43.73
C LYS A 13 -10.34 17.64 -44.92
N ILE A 14 -10.93 16.46 -44.75
CA ILE A 14 -11.94 15.94 -45.67
C ILE A 14 -13.15 15.47 -44.85
N ASN A 15 -14.31 16.03 -45.21
CA ASN A 15 -15.66 15.72 -44.73
C ASN A 15 -16.53 15.67 -46.00
N THR A 16 -17.32 14.60 -46.20
CA THR A 16 -18.52 14.50 -47.08
C THR A 16 -19.04 13.05 -46.97
N THR A 17 -20.13 12.73 -46.26
CA THR A 17 -21.56 12.77 -46.63
C THR A 17 -21.95 12.25 -48.03
N SER A 18 -22.76 11.16 -47.99
CA SER A 18 -24.02 10.89 -48.72
C SER A 18 -24.09 9.91 -49.89
N THR A 19 -25.22 9.19 -49.87
CA THR A 19 -26.08 8.66 -50.96
C THR A 19 -25.82 7.28 -51.58
N LEU A 20 -26.74 6.36 -51.25
CA LEU A 20 -27.18 5.18 -52.03
C LEU A 20 -27.77 5.61 -53.39
N PRO A 21 -27.85 4.67 -54.36
CA PRO A 21 -29.18 4.16 -54.73
C PRO A 21 -29.24 2.65 -55.00
N SER A 22 -30.48 2.15 -54.87
CA SER A 22 -30.99 0.80 -55.12
C SER A 22 -31.08 0.43 -56.61
N SER A 23 -30.92 -0.86 -56.92
CA SER A 23 -31.57 -1.47 -58.09
C SER A 23 -31.88 -2.96 -57.83
N ASN A 24 -33.16 -3.29 -58.01
CA ASN A 24 -33.79 -4.60 -57.88
C ASN A 24 -33.47 -5.56 -59.05
N GLU A 25 -33.60 -6.87 -58.77
CA GLU A 25 -34.10 -8.00 -59.60
C GLU A 25 -33.22 -9.28 -59.50
N PRO A 26 -33.75 -10.49 -59.77
CA PRO A 26 -34.75 -11.24 -59.00
C PRO A 26 -34.20 -12.62 -58.54
N SER A 27 -34.90 -13.26 -57.60
CA SER A 27 -34.58 -14.58 -57.07
C SER A 27 -34.94 -15.73 -58.04
N PRO A 28 -34.31 -16.91 -57.85
CA PRO A 28 -35.12 -18.12 -57.78
C PRO A 28 -34.79 -19.01 -56.58
N SER A 29 -35.87 -19.55 -56.03
CA SER A 29 -36.07 -20.52 -54.95
C SER A 29 -35.03 -21.65 -54.79
N ARG A 30 -34.66 -21.95 -53.53
CA ARG A 30 -34.43 -23.34 -53.06
C ARG A 30 -34.48 -23.49 -51.53
N GLN A 31 -35.49 -24.27 -51.10
CA GLN A 31 -35.53 -25.18 -49.95
C GLN A 31 -35.21 -24.64 -48.53
N THR A 32 -36.28 -24.49 -47.76
CA THR A 32 -36.33 -24.46 -46.29
C THR A 32 -35.72 -25.74 -45.69
N VAL A 33 -34.61 -25.59 -44.98
CA VAL A 33 -34.13 -26.55 -43.96
C VAL A 33 -34.63 -26.04 -42.61
N PRO A 34 -35.21 -26.89 -41.73
CA PRO A 34 -35.71 -26.42 -40.44
C PRO A 34 -34.55 -25.92 -39.57
N PRO A 35 -34.74 -24.88 -38.74
CA PRO A 35 -33.69 -24.43 -37.84
C PRO A 35 -33.41 -25.55 -36.83
N VAL A 36 -32.14 -25.99 -36.81
CA VAL A 36 -31.57 -26.81 -35.74
C VAL A 36 -31.89 -26.12 -34.40
N PRO A 37 -32.35 -26.85 -33.36
CA PRO A 37 -32.66 -26.24 -32.10
C PRO A 37 -31.38 -25.58 -31.57
N MET A 38 -31.41 -24.26 -31.45
CA MET A 38 -30.40 -23.50 -30.73
C MET A 38 -30.33 -24.06 -29.31
N LEU A 39 -29.30 -24.85 -29.02
CA LEU A 39 -28.88 -25.08 -27.65
C LEU A 39 -28.66 -23.69 -27.05
N LYS A 40 -29.38 -23.41 -25.95
CA LYS A 40 -29.27 -22.18 -25.16
C LYS A 40 -27.80 -21.81 -25.01
N CYS A 41 -27.40 -20.75 -25.70
CA CYS A 41 -26.06 -20.20 -25.65
C CYS A 41 -25.81 -19.80 -24.19
N ARG A 42 -24.81 -20.44 -23.54
CA ARG A 42 -24.11 -19.84 -22.39
C ARG A 42 -23.78 -18.41 -22.80
N THR A 43 -24.18 -17.43 -21.99
CA THR A 43 -23.90 -16.00 -22.21
C THR A 43 -22.46 -15.82 -22.70
N ILE A 44 -22.29 -15.18 -23.86
CA ILE A 44 -20.96 -14.93 -24.43
C ILE A 44 -20.30 -13.85 -23.57
N ARG A 45 -19.58 -14.28 -22.53
CA ARG A 45 -18.76 -13.38 -21.70
C ARG A 45 -17.66 -12.76 -22.55
N SER A 46 -17.45 -11.46 -22.41
CA SER A 46 -16.32 -10.78 -23.04
C SER A 46 -15.02 -11.23 -22.36
N ARG A 47 -14.04 -11.69 -23.15
CA ARG A 47 -12.73 -12.10 -22.66
C ARG A 47 -11.69 -11.01 -22.90
N GLU A 48 -10.95 -10.65 -21.86
CA GLU A 48 -9.86 -9.69 -21.92
C GLU A 48 -8.54 -10.38 -21.55
N LEU A 49 -7.49 -10.18 -22.36
CA LEU A 49 -6.16 -10.72 -22.10
C LEU A 49 -5.27 -9.63 -21.50
N GLN A 50 -4.69 -9.92 -20.35
CA GLN A 50 -3.87 -9.00 -19.57
C GLN A 50 -2.52 -9.63 -19.20
N GLU A 51 -1.45 -8.85 -19.32
CA GLU A 51 -0.12 -9.22 -18.84
C GLU A 51 -0.04 -8.98 -17.32
N SER A 52 0.31 -10.01 -16.56
CA SER A 52 0.42 -9.94 -15.09
C SER A 52 1.85 -10.16 -14.62
N ASN A 53 2.05 -10.22 -13.30
CA ASN A 53 3.35 -10.53 -12.70
C ASN A 53 3.16 -11.27 -11.36
N PRO A 54 4.22 -11.90 -10.82
CA PRO A 54 4.17 -12.64 -9.55
C PRO A 54 3.68 -11.82 -8.33
N PHE A 55 3.91 -10.52 -8.29
CA PHE A 55 3.43 -9.68 -7.18
C PHE A 55 1.92 -9.43 -7.20
N LEU A 56 1.26 -9.72 -8.32
CA LEU A 56 -0.20 -9.64 -8.49
C LEU A 56 -0.87 -11.02 -8.46
N ALA A 57 -0.21 -12.05 -7.92
CA ALA A 57 -0.82 -13.36 -7.78
C ALA A 57 -2.16 -13.28 -7.01
N PRO A 58 -3.20 -14.04 -7.41
CA PRO A 58 -4.52 -14.00 -6.78
C PRO A 58 -4.47 -14.10 -5.26
N ARG A 59 -3.65 -15.00 -4.69
CA ARG A 59 -3.53 -15.17 -3.23
C ARG A 59 -3.12 -13.91 -2.46
N LYS A 60 -2.49 -12.93 -3.12
CA LYS A 60 -2.06 -11.66 -2.50
C LYS A 60 -3.08 -10.55 -2.62
N THR A 61 -4.03 -10.68 -3.54
CA THR A 61 -4.92 -9.60 -3.95
C THR A 61 -6.39 -9.92 -3.68
N GLU A 62 -6.73 -11.19 -3.54
CA GLU A 62 -8.10 -11.66 -3.43
C GLU A 62 -8.31 -12.50 -2.16
N GLN A 63 -9.47 -12.31 -1.53
CA GLN A 63 -9.93 -13.14 -0.43
C GLN A 63 -11.36 -13.57 -0.73
N ILE A 64 -11.61 -14.88 -0.76
CA ILE A 64 -12.96 -15.43 -0.90
C ILE A 64 -13.59 -15.46 0.49
N LEU A 65 -14.75 -14.82 0.61
CA LEU A 65 -15.53 -14.82 1.85
C LEU A 65 -16.50 -16.00 1.85
N ILE A 66 -16.64 -16.61 3.00
CA ILE A 66 -17.68 -17.62 3.24
C ILE A 66 -19.03 -16.89 3.24
N SER A 67 -19.86 -17.15 2.22
CA SER A 67 -21.17 -16.51 2.05
C SER A 67 -22.25 -17.11 2.94
N SER A 68 -22.14 -18.39 3.29
CA SER A 68 -23.09 -19.12 4.13
C SER A 68 -22.38 -20.12 5.04
N LYS A 69 -22.99 -20.44 6.18
CA LYS A 69 -22.44 -21.42 7.12
C LYS A 69 -22.32 -22.79 6.42
N HIS A 70 -21.15 -23.40 6.50
CA HIS A 70 -20.92 -24.76 6.01
C HIS A 70 -21.78 -25.77 6.76
N GLU A 71 -22.33 -26.73 6.02
CA GLU A 71 -22.99 -27.87 6.64
C GLU A 71 -21.97 -28.74 7.40
N PRO A 72 -22.30 -29.25 8.59
CA PRO A 72 -21.41 -30.14 9.32
C PRO A 72 -21.13 -31.41 8.52
N TYR A 73 -19.86 -31.69 8.23
CA TYR A 73 -19.44 -32.93 7.59
C TYR A 73 -19.34 -34.04 8.65
N SER A 74 -20.10 -35.12 8.45
CA SER A 74 -20.00 -36.32 9.30
C SER A 74 -18.96 -37.27 8.73
N ILE A 75 -17.92 -37.58 9.54
CA ILE A 75 -16.85 -38.49 9.16
C ILE A 75 -17.42 -39.92 9.12
N PRO A 76 -17.34 -40.63 7.99
CA PRO A 76 -17.82 -42.01 7.91
C PRO A 76 -16.99 -42.91 8.83
N ALA A 77 -17.64 -43.87 9.51
CA ALA A 77 -16.93 -44.83 10.35
C ALA A 77 -15.89 -45.61 9.51
N PHE A 78 -14.66 -45.70 10.03
CA PHE A 78 -13.52 -46.38 9.40
C PHE A 78 -13.02 -45.80 8.07
N ASN A 79 -13.55 -44.67 7.60
CA ASN A 79 -13.00 -43.98 6.44
C ASN A 79 -11.86 -43.05 6.89
N THR A 80 -10.63 -43.44 6.54
CA THR A 80 -9.39 -42.71 6.87
C THR A 80 -8.68 -42.16 5.64
N LEU A 81 -9.18 -42.46 4.42
CA LEU A 81 -8.47 -42.21 3.16
C LEU A 81 -9.32 -41.40 2.17
N ASP A 82 -10.63 -41.62 2.11
CA ASP A 82 -11.49 -41.05 1.08
C ASP A 82 -12.27 -39.84 1.60
N PHE A 83 -11.59 -38.70 1.70
CA PHE A 83 -12.23 -37.41 1.93
C PHE A 83 -12.43 -36.72 0.59
N THR A 84 -13.66 -36.79 0.07
CA THR A 84 -14.00 -36.08 -1.17
C THR A 84 -13.86 -34.58 -0.94
N HIS A 85 -13.15 -33.92 -1.85
CA HIS A 85 -13.00 -32.47 -1.82
C HIS A 85 -14.36 -31.80 -1.95
N TRP A 86 -14.70 -30.83 -1.10
CA TRP A 86 -15.97 -30.11 -1.17
C TRP A 86 -15.74 -28.69 -1.68
N VAL A 87 -16.48 -28.32 -2.73
CA VAL A 87 -16.43 -26.96 -3.28
C VAL A 87 -17.16 -26.00 -2.35
N CYS A 88 -16.57 -24.84 -2.10
CA CYS A 88 -17.24 -23.72 -1.44
C CYS A 88 -17.37 -22.56 -2.44
N PRO A 89 -18.60 -22.07 -2.74
CA PRO A 89 -19.91 -22.49 -2.21
C PRO A 89 -20.41 -23.84 -2.80
N PRO A 90 -21.22 -24.62 -2.07
CA PRO A 90 -21.67 -25.97 -2.45
C PRO A 90 -22.58 -26.02 -3.69
N GLU A 91 -23.07 -24.87 -4.15
CA GLU A 91 -23.93 -24.75 -5.33
C GLU A 91 -23.21 -24.99 -6.66
N HIS A 92 -21.87 -25.01 -6.67
CA HIS A 92 -21.09 -25.20 -7.89
C HIS A 92 -20.90 -26.67 -8.22
N VAL A 93 -21.05 -27.02 -9.50
CA VAL A 93 -20.75 -28.37 -10.00
C VAL A 93 -19.27 -28.66 -9.79
N GLN A 94 -19.01 -29.72 -9.01
CA GLN A 94 -17.66 -30.17 -8.74
C GLN A 94 -17.02 -30.78 -9.99
N ALA A 95 -15.86 -30.25 -10.35
CA ALA A 95 -15.01 -30.78 -11.38
C ALA A 95 -13.84 -31.56 -10.79
N ASP A 96 -13.45 -32.61 -11.52
CA ASP A 96 -12.21 -33.34 -11.29
C ASP A 96 -11.11 -32.72 -12.19
N PRO A 97 -10.20 -31.92 -11.62
CA PRO A 97 -9.16 -31.24 -12.38
C PRO A 97 -8.14 -32.20 -12.98
N GLU A 98 -7.87 -33.34 -12.32
CA GLU A 98 -6.93 -34.35 -12.79
C GLU A 98 -7.54 -35.11 -13.97
N GLY A 99 -8.73 -35.73 -13.77
CA GLY A 99 -9.37 -36.55 -14.79
C GLY A 99 -9.83 -35.78 -16.04
N ARG A 100 -10.32 -34.54 -15.89
CA ARG A 100 -10.81 -33.74 -17.05
C ARG A 100 -9.76 -32.83 -17.66
N GLY A 101 -8.80 -32.36 -16.87
CA GLY A 101 -7.89 -31.29 -17.27
C GLY A 101 -6.40 -31.66 -17.25
N GLY A 102 -6.03 -32.78 -16.63
CA GLY A 102 -4.63 -33.16 -16.41
C GLY A 102 -3.89 -32.20 -15.48
N TRP A 103 -4.60 -31.56 -14.55
CA TRP A 103 -4.04 -30.64 -13.57
C TRP A 103 -3.88 -31.34 -12.23
N SER A 104 -2.68 -31.34 -11.67
CA SER A 104 -2.40 -31.85 -10.33
C SER A 104 -2.42 -30.71 -9.32
N SER A 105 -2.96 -30.97 -8.14
CA SER A 105 -2.99 -30.00 -7.05
C SER A 105 -1.69 -30.02 -6.23
N ALA A 106 -1.29 -28.85 -5.75
CA ALA A 106 -0.20 -28.70 -4.81
C ALA A 106 -0.59 -27.68 -3.73
N LEU A 107 -0.14 -27.96 -2.51
CA LEU A 107 -0.33 -27.09 -1.35
C LEU A 107 0.95 -26.33 -1.10
N HIS A 108 0.84 -25.01 -1.01
CA HIS A 108 1.94 -24.16 -0.58
C HIS A 108 2.08 -24.21 0.95
N PRO A 109 3.28 -24.01 1.54
CA PRO A 109 3.46 -24.06 3.00
C PRO A 109 2.56 -23.09 3.80
N ASP A 110 2.14 -21.97 3.19
CA ASP A 110 1.15 -21.03 3.76
C ASP A 110 -0.32 -21.54 3.74
N GLY A 111 -0.57 -22.72 3.18
CA GLY A 111 -1.89 -23.34 3.05
C GLY A 111 -2.63 -23.03 1.74
N SER A 112 -2.08 -22.19 0.86
CA SER A 112 -2.72 -21.84 -0.40
C SER A 112 -2.65 -23.00 -1.40
N LEU A 113 -3.78 -23.26 -2.06
CA LEU A 113 -3.92 -24.26 -3.12
C LEU A 113 -3.54 -23.66 -4.48
N TYR A 114 -2.72 -24.38 -5.23
CA TYR A 114 -2.44 -24.08 -6.63
C TYR A 114 -2.40 -25.37 -7.44
N PHE A 115 -2.47 -25.25 -8.75
CA PHE A 115 -2.49 -26.37 -9.67
C PHE A 115 -1.36 -26.24 -10.67
N HIS A 116 -0.77 -27.37 -11.03
CA HIS A 116 0.26 -27.44 -12.04
C HIS A 116 -0.08 -28.50 -13.09
N LYS A 117 0.42 -28.30 -14.31
CA LYS A 117 0.24 -29.21 -15.42
C LYS A 117 1.52 -29.28 -16.25
N ALA A 118 2.04 -30.48 -16.44
CA ALA A 118 3.06 -30.75 -17.44
C ALA A 118 2.39 -30.89 -18.81
N CYS A 119 2.87 -30.11 -19.77
CA CYS A 119 2.55 -30.28 -21.18
C CYS A 119 3.80 -30.79 -21.90
N GLN A 120 3.63 -31.81 -22.73
CA GLN A 120 4.70 -32.30 -23.60
C GLN A 120 4.37 -31.92 -25.04
N GLY A 121 5.28 -31.24 -25.71
CA GLY A 121 5.13 -30.86 -27.11
C GLY A 121 6.46 -30.76 -27.83
N ASP A 122 6.42 -30.34 -29.10
CA ASP A 122 7.60 -30.19 -29.96
C ASP A 122 8.58 -29.11 -29.47
N CYS A 123 8.13 -28.24 -28.55
CA CYS A 123 8.96 -27.25 -27.87
C CYS A 123 9.73 -27.81 -26.66
N GLY A 124 9.50 -29.08 -26.30
CA GLY A 124 10.01 -29.71 -25.07
C GLY A 124 8.94 -29.84 -23.97
N PRO A 125 9.33 -30.32 -22.76
CA PRO A 125 8.46 -30.33 -21.59
C PRO A 125 8.21 -28.88 -21.13
N PHE A 126 6.97 -28.57 -20.79
CA PHE A 126 6.55 -27.22 -20.43
C PHE A 126 5.58 -27.25 -19.25
N ASN A 127 5.84 -26.49 -18.20
CA ASN A 127 4.98 -26.48 -17.01
C ASN A 127 4.04 -25.26 -17.04
N MET A 128 2.76 -25.52 -16.80
CA MET A 128 1.74 -24.50 -16.57
C MET A 128 1.33 -24.50 -15.10
N LEU A 129 1.10 -23.31 -14.55
CA LEU A 129 0.74 -23.07 -13.16
C LEU A 129 -0.50 -22.18 -13.09
N THR A 130 -1.35 -22.40 -12.11
CA THR A 130 -2.54 -21.58 -11.88
C THR A 130 -2.96 -21.60 -10.41
N GLU A 131 -3.38 -20.46 -9.87
CA GLU A 131 -4.02 -20.35 -8.55
C GLU A 131 -5.55 -20.32 -8.66
N ALA A 132 -6.10 -20.40 -9.89
CA ALA A 132 -7.53 -20.51 -10.08
C ALA A 132 -8.02 -21.81 -9.44
N TYR A 133 -9.13 -21.72 -8.72
CA TYR A 133 -9.70 -22.88 -8.04
C TYR A 133 -10.39 -23.83 -9.04
N LEU A 134 -9.66 -24.85 -9.48
CA LEU A 134 -10.06 -25.73 -10.59
C LEU A 134 -11.13 -26.78 -10.24
N HIS A 135 -11.51 -26.90 -8.98
CA HIS A 135 -12.62 -27.78 -8.59
C HIS A 135 -13.98 -27.23 -9.00
N GLY A 136 -14.09 -25.96 -9.40
CA GLY A 136 -15.29 -25.40 -10.04
C GLY A 136 -15.28 -25.65 -11.55
N GLU A 137 -16.39 -26.18 -12.10
CA GLU A 137 -16.48 -26.51 -13.53
C GLU A 137 -16.28 -25.31 -14.47
N ASP A 138 -16.84 -24.14 -14.13
CA ASP A 138 -16.67 -22.92 -14.93
C ASP A 138 -15.21 -22.45 -14.96
N MET A 139 -14.53 -22.51 -13.80
CA MET A 139 -13.10 -22.14 -13.69
C MET A 139 -12.23 -23.11 -14.47
N LEU A 140 -12.46 -24.42 -14.33
CA LEU A 140 -11.73 -25.44 -15.08
C LEU A 140 -11.91 -25.26 -16.59
N TYR A 141 -13.13 -24.97 -17.05
CA TYR A 141 -13.41 -24.72 -18.46
C TYR A 141 -12.63 -23.52 -18.98
N GLU A 142 -12.71 -22.36 -18.31
CA GLU A 142 -12.03 -21.14 -18.75
C GLU A 142 -10.50 -21.26 -18.68
N VAL A 143 -9.95 -21.86 -17.61
CA VAL A 143 -8.49 -22.10 -17.51
C VAL A 143 -8.02 -23.05 -18.59
N THR A 144 -8.77 -24.12 -18.89
CA THR A 144 -8.40 -25.06 -19.96
C THR A 144 -8.51 -24.40 -21.33
N ALA A 145 -9.51 -23.56 -21.57
CA ALA A 145 -9.61 -22.76 -22.79
C ALA A 145 -8.43 -21.79 -22.94
N PHE A 146 -8.04 -21.12 -21.86
CA PHE A 146 -6.92 -20.20 -21.84
C PHE A 146 -5.58 -20.92 -22.05
N ALA A 147 -5.36 -22.05 -21.39
CA ALA A 147 -4.17 -22.87 -21.59
C ALA A 147 -4.01 -23.30 -23.06
N ARG A 148 -5.11 -23.72 -23.72
CA ARG A 148 -5.09 -24.04 -25.16
C ARG A 148 -4.81 -22.83 -26.03
N TYR A 149 -5.37 -21.66 -25.68
CA TYR A 149 -5.09 -20.41 -26.39
C TYR A 149 -3.60 -20.07 -26.32
N MET A 150 -3.01 -20.07 -25.12
CA MET A 150 -1.59 -19.80 -24.91
C MET A 150 -0.70 -20.79 -25.65
N TRP A 151 -1.01 -22.09 -25.56
CA TRP A 151 -0.28 -23.13 -26.28
C TRP A 151 -0.26 -22.92 -27.79
N ARG A 152 -1.41 -22.59 -28.39
CA ARG A 152 -1.50 -22.29 -29.84
C ARG A 152 -0.62 -21.10 -30.22
N HIS A 153 -0.63 -20.04 -29.42
CA HIS A 153 0.20 -18.87 -29.69
C HIS A 153 1.68 -19.14 -29.51
N MET A 154 2.07 -19.95 -28.52
CA MET A 154 3.46 -20.38 -28.35
C MET A 154 3.97 -21.18 -29.55
N MET A 155 3.14 -22.07 -30.11
CA MET A 155 3.51 -22.85 -31.30
C MET A 155 3.75 -21.99 -32.54
N LEU A 156 3.18 -20.78 -32.62
CA LEU A 156 3.46 -19.84 -33.73
C LEU A 156 4.85 -19.20 -33.64
N VAL A 157 5.48 -19.24 -32.46
CA VAL A 157 6.79 -18.65 -32.17
C VAL A 157 7.70 -19.68 -31.48
N GLN A 158 7.59 -20.93 -31.90
CA GLN A 158 8.28 -22.08 -31.29
C GLN A 158 9.80 -21.87 -31.19
N ASP A 159 10.40 -21.20 -32.16
CA ASP A 159 11.82 -20.87 -32.21
C ASP A 159 12.31 -20.14 -30.95
N LYS A 160 11.44 -19.36 -30.29
CA LYS A 160 11.76 -18.63 -29.06
C LYS A 160 11.69 -19.48 -27.79
N PHE A 161 11.03 -20.64 -27.85
CA PHE A 161 10.78 -21.51 -26.71
C PHE A 161 11.64 -22.80 -26.72
N VAL A 162 12.38 -23.05 -27.80
CA VAL A 162 13.20 -24.25 -27.95
C VAL A 162 14.39 -24.24 -26.98
N GLY A 163 14.56 -25.31 -26.22
CA GLY A 163 15.74 -25.57 -25.39
C GLY A 163 15.82 -24.75 -24.09
N GLY A 164 14.77 -24.01 -23.73
CA GLY A 164 14.70 -23.29 -22.46
C GLY A 164 13.90 -24.04 -21.39
N ASP A 165 14.22 -23.76 -20.13
CA ASP A 165 13.43 -24.19 -18.97
C ASP A 165 12.42 -23.09 -18.63
N PHE A 166 11.23 -23.20 -19.25
CA PHE A 166 10.19 -22.19 -19.18
C PHE A 166 8.96 -22.67 -18.42
N GLU A 167 8.36 -21.75 -17.68
CA GLU A 167 7.08 -21.98 -17.01
C GLU A 167 6.10 -20.85 -17.29
N LEU A 168 4.83 -21.21 -17.41
CA LEU A 168 3.74 -20.27 -17.64
C LEU A 168 2.79 -20.27 -16.45
N ALA A 169 2.64 -19.12 -15.83
CA ALA A 169 1.58 -18.90 -14.86
C ALA A 169 0.37 -18.27 -15.57
N ILE A 170 -0.79 -18.90 -15.44
CA ILE A 170 -2.07 -18.41 -15.94
C ILE A 170 -3.08 -18.28 -14.81
N ASN A 171 -3.79 -17.17 -14.75
CA ASN A 171 -4.90 -16.98 -13.82
C ASN A 171 -6.11 -16.41 -14.55
N VAL A 172 -7.29 -16.86 -14.15
CA VAL A 172 -8.57 -16.42 -14.68
C VAL A 172 -9.34 -15.73 -13.56
N LYS A 173 -9.87 -14.55 -13.86
CA LYS A 173 -10.80 -13.84 -12.97
C LYS A 173 -12.13 -13.66 -13.69
N ILE A 174 -13.20 -14.08 -13.03
CA ILE A 174 -14.57 -13.89 -13.52
C ILE A 174 -15.18 -12.77 -12.68
N ASP A 175 -15.46 -11.64 -13.31
CA ASP A 175 -16.14 -10.53 -12.67
C ASP A 175 -17.65 -10.69 -12.82
N SER A 176 -18.33 -11.02 -11.72
CA SER A 176 -19.77 -11.20 -11.67
C SER A 176 -20.55 -9.90 -11.91
N GLU A 177 -19.98 -8.72 -11.66
CA GLU A 177 -20.66 -7.44 -11.84
C GLU A 177 -20.64 -6.98 -13.30
N THR A 178 -19.53 -7.23 -14.00
CA THR A 178 -19.34 -6.77 -15.39
C THR A 178 -19.52 -7.87 -16.44
N ASP A 179 -19.74 -9.12 -16.01
CA ASP A 179 -19.78 -10.35 -16.84
C ASP A 179 -18.56 -10.49 -17.77
N LYS A 180 -17.42 -9.97 -17.31
CA LYS A 180 -16.12 -10.03 -17.99
C LYS A 180 -15.26 -11.13 -17.42
N VAL A 181 -14.52 -11.80 -18.31
CA VAL A 181 -13.50 -12.78 -17.96
C VAL A 181 -12.14 -12.20 -18.28
N VAL A 182 -11.30 -12.01 -17.26
CA VAL A 182 -9.93 -11.53 -17.41
C VAL A 182 -8.99 -12.72 -17.38
N TRP A 183 -8.28 -12.94 -18.47
CA TRP A 183 -7.20 -13.90 -18.61
C TRP A 183 -5.88 -13.20 -18.36
N SER A 184 -5.13 -13.65 -17.36
CA SER A 184 -3.87 -13.02 -16.97
C SER A 184 -2.71 -14.01 -17.02
N TYR A 185 -1.56 -13.57 -17.55
CA TYR A 185 -0.40 -14.45 -17.67
C TYR A 185 0.95 -13.75 -17.52
N TYR A 186 1.95 -14.56 -17.20
CA TYR A 186 3.37 -14.25 -17.39
C TYR A 186 4.18 -15.53 -17.57
N PHE A 187 5.33 -15.43 -18.24
CA PHE A 187 6.28 -16.53 -18.37
C PHE A 187 7.47 -16.32 -17.45
N VAL A 188 8.16 -17.41 -17.12
CA VAL A 188 9.40 -17.42 -16.36
C VAL A 188 10.44 -18.23 -17.11
N ASP A 189 11.63 -17.67 -17.22
CA ASP A 189 12.84 -18.33 -17.71
C ASP A 189 13.74 -18.67 -16.51
N HIS A 190 13.91 -19.97 -16.23
CA HIS A 190 14.73 -20.44 -15.11
C HIS A 190 16.23 -20.41 -15.41
N ILE A 191 16.64 -20.41 -16.68
CA ILE A 191 18.04 -20.31 -17.09
C ILE A 191 18.54 -18.89 -16.84
N HIS A 192 17.80 -17.90 -17.33
CA HIS A 192 18.15 -16.49 -17.19
C HIS A 192 17.61 -15.85 -15.89
N ARG A 193 16.77 -16.57 -15.14
CA ARG A 193 16.17 -16.14 -13.86
C ARG A 193 15.40 -14.83 -13.98
N MET A 194 14.52 -14.75 -14.98
CA MET A 194 13.73 -13.57 -15.26
C MET A 194 12.35 -13.92 -15.81
N PRO A 195 11.31 -13.13 -15.50
CA PRO A 195 10.04 -13.22 -16.18
C PRO A 195 10.10 -12.55 -17.56
N PHE A 196 9.23 -13.00 -18.45
CA PHE A 196 9.02 -12.38 -19.76
C PHE A 196 7.57 -12.56 -20.22
N TRP A 197 7.22 -11.86 -21.31
CA TRP A 197 5.86 -11.82 -21.86
C TRP A 197 5.89 -11.90 -23.38
N MET A 198 4.81 -12.41 -23.99
CA MET A 198 4.64 -12.41 -25.44
C MET A 198 4.22 -11.04 -26.01
N ARG A 199 3.70 -10.16 -25.15
CA ARG A 199 3.28 -8.80 -25.48
C ARG A 199 4.10 -7.83 -24.65
N ASP A 200 4.24 -6.60 -25.13
CA ASP A 200 4.99 -5.57 -24.42
C ASP A 200 4.41 -5.36 -23.03
N TYR A 201 5.22 -5.64 -22.02
CA TYR A 201 4.83 -5.49 -20.63
C TYR A 201 5.41 -4.20 -20.08
N ASN A 202 4.52 -3.35 -19.59
CA ASN A 202 4.93 -2.18 -18.83
C ASN A 202 4.69 -2.42 -17.33
N PRO A 203 5.76 -2.62 -16.53
CA PRO A 203 5.62 -2.77 -15.08
C PRO A 203 5.02 -1.54 -14.42
N SER A 204 5.00 -0.39 -15.11
CA SER A 204 4.50 0.88 -14.61
C SER A 204 2.97 1.01 -14.55
N ILE A 205 2.22 -0.03 -14.89
CA ILE A 205 0.76 -0.04 -14.83
C ILE A 205 0.25 -0.65 -13.51
N HIS A 206 1.10 -1.45 -12.83
CA HIS A 206 0.68 -2.32 -11.74
C HIS A 206 1.58 -2.31 -10.49
N MET A 207 2.70 -1.57 -10.49
CA MET A 207 3.68 -1.46 -9.42
C MET A 207 3.83 -0.05 -8.84
N ARG A 208 3.10 0.20 -7.76
CA ARG A 208 2.95 1.49 -7.06
C ARG A 208 4.23 2.29 -6.70
N THR A 209 5.40 1.66 -6.59
CA THR A 209 6.51 2.21 -5.78
C THR A 209 7.54 3.04 -6.57
N THR A 210 7.88 2.63 -7.80
CA THR A 210 8.85 3.35 -8.65
C THR A 210 8.20 3.91 -9.93
N GLU A 211 6.92 3.67 -10.13
CA GLU A 211 6.12 4.18 -11.26
C GLU A 211 6.22 5.69 -11.47
N LYS A 212 6.28 6.48 -10.39
CA LYS A 212 6.44 7.94 -10.49
C LYS A 212 7.85 8.37 -10.90
N LEU A 213 8.85 7.50 -10.72
CA LEU A 213 10.25 7.77 -11.04
C LEU A 213 10.70 7.10 -12.35
N GLY A 214 10.02 6.02 -12.76
CA GLY A 214 10.44 5.14 -13.84
C GLY A 214 11.68 4.31 -13.49
N ALA A 215 12.06 3.41 -14.41
CA ALA A 215 13.38 2.77 -14.36
C ALA A 215 14.41 3.73 -14.96
N SER A 216 15.48 4.05 -14.23
CA SER A 216 16.53 4.94 -14.73
C SER A 216 17.40 4.33 -15.83
N SER A 217 17.46 2.99 -15.91
CA SER A 217 18.15 2.25 -16.97
C SER A 217 17.57 0.84 -17.14
N PRO A 218 17.81 0.17 -18.28
CA PRO A 218 17.47 -1.25 -18.46
C PRO A 218 18.16 -2.16 -17.41
N ASP A 219 19.41 -1.87 -17.07
CA ASP A 219 20.15 -2.63 -16.04
C ASP A 219 19.51 -2.49 -14.65
N HIS A 220 18.98 -1.30 -14.34
CA HIS A 220 18.24 -1.06 -13.12
C HIS A 220 16.92 -1.85 -13.10
N LEU A 221 16.20 -1.90 -14.22
CA LEU A 221 14.97 -2.69 -14.34
C LEU A 221 15.23 -4.20 -14.12
N ARG A 222 16.43 -4.68 -14.42
CA ARG A 222 16.81 -6.07 -14.19
C ARG A 222 16.63 -6.50 -12.73
N HIS A 223 16.94 -5.62 -11.76
CA HIS A 223 16.70 -5.91 -10.33
C HIS A 223 15.22 -6.21 -10.06
N LEU A 224 14.30 -5.46 -10.69
CA LEU A 224 12.88 -5.72 -10.55
C LEU A 224 12.48 -7.08 -11.15
N LEU A 225 12.99 -7.39 -12.35
CA LEU A 225 12.69 -8.65 -13.03
C LEU A 225 13.25 -9.85 -12.24
N THR A 226 14.46 -9.74 -11.70
CA THR A 226 15.04 -10.75 -10.82
C THR A 226 14.24 -10.89 -9.52
N ALA A 227 13.74 -9.79 -8.95
CA ALA A 227 12.83 -9.85 -7.80
C ALA A 227 11.54 -10.61 -8.14
N MET A 228 10.92 -10.33 -9.29
CA MET A 228 9.74 -11.08 -9.77
C MET A 228 10.04 -12.57 -9.93
N TYR A 229 11.20 -12.94 -10.49
CA TYR A 229 11.62 -14.33 -10.62
C TYR A 229 11.66 -15.05 -9.26
N TRP A 230 12.35 -14.47 -8.28
CA TRP A 230 12.43 -15.07 -6.96
C TRP A 230 11.08 -15.12 -6.24
N GLU A 231 10.23 -14.14 -6.48
CA GLU A 231 8.85 -14.15 -6.00
C GLU A 231 8.05 -15.31 -6.59
N HIS A 232 8.22 -15.59 -7.89
CA HIS A 232 7.60 -16.75 -8.53
C HIS A 232 8.08 -18.07 -7.91
N CYS A 233 9.39 -18.21 -7.66
CA CYS A 233 9.92 -19.38 -6.96
C CYS A 233 9.31 -19.53 -5.57
N ALA A 234 9.12 -18.41 -4.85
CA ALA A 234 8.49 -18.42 -3.54
C ALA A 234 7.03 -18.85 -3.59
N LEU A 235 6.27 -18.38 -4.59
CA LEU A 235 4.84 -18.69 -4.76
C LEU A 235 4.58 -20.15 -5.14
N TYR A 236 5.47 -20.74 -5.95
CA TYR A 236 5.31 -22.08 -6.50
C TYR A 236 6.56 -22.93 -6.23
N PRO A 237 6.78 -23.37 -4.98
CA PRO A 237 7.95 -24.17 -4.62
C PRO A 237 7.92 -25.57 -5.25
N ARG A 238 6.73 -26.06 -5.65
CA ARG A 238 6.54 -27.29 -6.41
C ARG A 238 6.07 -26.98 -7.83
N HIS A 239 6.52 -27.77 -8.78
CA HIS A 239 6.05 -27.80 -10.16
C HIS A 239 5.86 -29.26 -10.62
N ALA A 240 5.53 -29.46 -11.90
CA ALA A 240 5.19 -30.81 -12.38
C ALA A 240 6.35 -31.83 -12.33
N GLY A 241 7.60 -31.35 -12.24
CA GLY A 241 8.79 -32.19 -12.05
C GLY A 241 9.13 -32.51 -10.59
N GLY A 242 8.33 -32.03 -9.64
CA GLY A 242 8.58 -32.16 -8.19
C GLY A 242 8.89 -30.82 -7.53
N ALA A 243 9.61 -30.86 -6.41
CA ALA A 243 10.05 -29.66 -5.73
C ALA A 243 11.21 -29.00 -6.47
N ARG A 244 11.23 -27.67 -6.51
CA ARG A 244 12.37 -26.93 -7.09
C ARG A 244 13.64 -27.21 -6.29
N VAL A 245 14.76 -27.26 -7.00
CA VAL A 245 16.08 -27.40 -6.37
C VAL A 245 16.82 -26.09 -6.55
N LEU A 246 17.20 -25.47 -5.43
CA LEU A 246 18.11 -24.32 -5.45
C LEU A 246 19.55 -24.81 -5.39
N SER A 247 20.41 -24.25 -6.26
CA SER A 247 21.85 -24.50 -6.20
C SER A 247 22.46 -23.98 -4.89
N ASP A 248 23.48 -24.66 -4.40
CA ASP A 248 24.27 -24.26 -3.24
C ASP A 248 24.88 -22.85 -3.38
N ASP A 249 25.20 -22.45 -4.61
CA ASP A 249 25.72 -21.11 -4.90
C ASP A 249 24.71 -20.01 -4.57
N ILE A 250 23.42 -20.28 -4.80
CA ILE A 250 22.34 -19.34 -4.49
C ILE A 250 22.22 -19.18 -2.98
N HIS A 251 22.30 -20.29 -2.24
CA HIS A 251 22.27 -20.24 -0.78
C HIS A 251 23.44 -19.45 -0.22
N ALA A 252 24.66 -19.75 -0.71
CA ALA A 252 25.86 -19.05 -0.29
C ALA A 252 25.78 -17.54 -0.58
N HIS A 253 25.28 -17.16 -1.76
CA HIS A 253 25.06 -15.76 -2.11
C HIS A 253 24.07 -15.08 -1.15
N MET A 254 22.89 -15.67 -0.94
CA MET A 254 21.86 -15.14 -0.04
C MET A 254 22.37 -14.96 1.39
N VAL A 255 23.04 -15.97 1.95
CA VAL A 255 23.62 -15.92 3.30
C VAL A 255 24.69 -14.83 3.42
N THR A 256 25.49 -14.64 2.37
CA THR A 256 26.50 -13.57 2.31
C THR A 256 25.85 -12.19 2.29
N GLU A 257 24.78 -12.01 1.52
CA GLU A 257 24.03 -10.74 1.47
C GLU A 257 23.39 -10.41 2.83
N LEU A 258 22.82 -11.40 3.52
CA LEU A 258 22.29 -11.22 4.88
C LEU A 258 23.40 -10.87 5.89
N ALA A 259 24.56 -11.52 5.80
CA ALA A 259 25.70 -11.19 6.64
C ALA A 259 26.20 -9.76 6.38
N TRP A 260 26.23 -9.33 5.12
CA TRP A 260 26.54 -7.94 4.74
C TRP A 260 25.52 -6.96 5.33
N CYS A 261 24.22 -7.27 5.25
CA CYS A 261 23.16 -6.47 5.85
C CYS A 261 23.39 -6.27 7.37
N ALA A 262 23.68 -7.36 8.08
CA ALA A 262 23.98 -7.32 9.51
C ALA A 262 25.21 -6.46 9.82
N ALA A 263 26.30 -6.62 9.07
CA ALA A 263 27.53 -5.86 9.30
C ALA A 263 27.37 -4.36 9.01
N GLU A 264 26.80 -3.98 7.87
CA GLU A 264 26.64 -2.58 7.47
C GLU A 264 25.69 -1.81 8.39
N SER A 265 24.67 -2.48 8.92
CA SER A 265 23.75 -1.86 9.88
C SER A 265 24.48 -1.36 11.15
N VAL A 266 25.61 -1.99 11.51
CA VAL A 266 26.46 -1.62 12.65
C VAL A 266 27.53 -0.60 12.24
N ILE A 267 28.18 -0.81 11.09
CA ILE A 267 29.30 0.04 10.62
C ILE A 267 28.82 1.44 10.26
N ALA A 268 27.71 1.56 9.54
CA ALA A 268 27.24 2.83 8.99
C ALA A 268 25.71 2.96 9.05
N PRO A 269 25.12 3.03 10.26
CA PRO A 269 23.66 2.99 10.45
C PRO A 269 22.90 4.07 9.68
N ILE A 270 23.48 5.26 9.52
CA ILE A 270 22.87 6.38 8.78
C ILE A 270 22.80 6.11 7.27
N ARG A 271 23.75 5.35 6.72
CA ARG A 271 23.85 4.99 5.30
C ARG A 271 23.20 3.63 4.99
N TYR A 272 22.91 2.86 6.03
CA TYR A 272 22.30 1.56 5.89
C TYR A 272 20.86 1.69 5.37
N THR A 273 20.61 1.18 4.17
CA THR A 273 19.28 1.29 3.52
C THR A 273 18.63 -0.07 3.26
N ALA A 274 19.32 -1.17 3.59
CA ALA A 274 18.86 -2.51 3.30
C ALA A 274 17.61 -2.90 4.12
N PRO A 275 16.84 -3.90 3.67
CA PRO A 275 15.48 -4.16 4.15
C PRO A 275 15.40 -4.75 5.56
N TYR A 276 16.47 -5.39 6.03
CA TYR A 276 16.49 -6.11 7.32
C TYR A 276 17.28 -5.34 8.37
N THR A 277 16.88 -5.41 9.64
CA THR A 277 17.75 -5.02 10.77
C THR A 277 18.89 -6.01 10.98
N ALA A 278 19.85 -5.68 11.86
CA ALA A 278 20.96 -6.59 12.17
C ALA A 278 20.43 -7.92 12.73
N GLU A 279 19.48 -7.81 13.66
CA GLU A 279 18.87 -8.93 14.36
C GLU A 279 18.04 -9.79 13.40
N GLU A 280 17.25 -9.17 12.54
CA GLU A 280 16.46 -9.88 11.52
C GLU A 280 17.36 -10.60 10.52
N ALA A 281 18.43 -9.97 10.05
CA ALA A 281 19.34 -10.57 9.07
C ALA A 281 20.08 -11.79 9.65
N ILE A 282 20.56 -11.70 10.91
CA ILE A 282 21.21 -12.82 11.60
C ILE A 282 20.23 -13.97 11.81
N ARG A 283 19.04 -13.67 12.34
CA ARG A 283 18.02 -14.69 12.60
C ARG A 283 17.54 -15.35 11.32
N LEU A 284 17.29 -14.59 10.26
CA LEU A 284 16.85 -15.11 8.97
C LEU A 284 17.91 -16.03 8.35
N ARG A 285 19.20 -15.65 8.45
CA ARG A 285 20.32 -16.50 8.02
C ARG A 285 20.33 -17.84 8.74
N GLU A 286 20.22 -17.84 10.07
CA GLU A 286 20.20 -19.08 10.87
C GLU A 286 19.01 -19.98 10.52
N GLN A 287 17.82 -19.40 10.30
CA GLN A 287 16.65 -20.17 9.89
C GLN A 287 16.81 -20.76 8.48
N LEU A 288 17.39 -20.00 7.55
CA LEU A 288 17.67 -20.48 6.20
C LEU A 288 18.67 -21.65 6.19
N ASP A 289 19.72 -21.58 7.01
CA ASP A 289 20.66 -22.67 7.18
C ASP A 289 19.97 -23.92 7.75
N TYR A 290 19.13 -23.75 8.77
CA TYR A 290 18.34 -24.85 9.34
C TYR A 290 17.39 -25.49 8.32
N LEU A 291 16.65 -24.68 7.56
CA LEU A 291 15.71 -25.15 6.54
C LEU A 291 16.44 -25.90 5.42
N ARG A 292 17.61 -25.41 5.00
CA ARG A 292 18.45 -26.07 4.00
C ARG A 292 18.89 -27.47 4.42
N MET A 293 19.24 -27.66 5.70
CA MET A 293 19.65 -28.98 6.22
C MET A 293 18.51 -29.99 6.26
N ASN A 294 17.25 -29.56 6.14
CA ASN A 294 16.06 -30.42 6.26
C ASN A 294 15.28 -30.56 4.94
N THR A 295 15.88 -30.21 3.80
CA THR A 295 15.24 -30.26 2.48
C THR A 295 14.86 -31.67 2.03
N GLU A 296 15.55 -32.71 2.52
CA GLU A 296 15.24 -34.11 2.18
C GLU A 296 13.82 -34.53 2.59
N ARG A 297 13.28 -33.95 3.68
CA ARG A 297 11.93 -34.25 4.16
C ARG A 297 10.89 -33.37 3.50
N ASN A 298 11.15 -32.07 3.47
CA ASN A 298 10.27 -31.10 2.85
C ASN A 298 11.08 -29.91 2.32
N PRO A 299 11.34 -29.84 1.01
CA PRO A 299 12.11 -28.74 0.41
C PRO A 299 11.29 -27.45 0.25
N GLU A 300 9.95 -27.50 0.34
CA GLU A 300 9.06 -26.38 -0.01
C GLU A 300 9.23 -25.16 0.90
N PRO A 301 9.30 -25.30 2.24
CA PRO A 301 9.50 -24.15 3.12
C PRO A 301 10.85 -23.47 2.88
N TYR A 302 11.89 -24.24 2.56
CA TYR A 302 13.19 -23.67 2.23
C TYR A 302 13.11 -22.82 0.94
N ILE A 303 12.50 -23.35 -0.11
CA ILE A 303 12.33 -22.65 -1.39
C ILE A 303 11.51 -21.37 -1.22
N GLU A 304 10.41 -21.44 -0.47
CA GLU A 304 9.57 -20.29 -0.17
C GLU A 304 10.36 -19.18 0.52
N VAL A 305 11.03 -19.51 1.64
CA VAL A 305 11.74 -18.52 2.46
C VAL A 305 12.95 -17.97 1.70
N ALA A 306 13.69 -18.81 0.97
CA ALA A 306 14.82 -18.38 0.15
C ALA A 306 14.38 -17.46 -0.99
N GLY A 307 13.34 -17.85 -1.74
CA GLY A 307 12.76 -17.05 -2.81
C GLY A 307 12.25 -15.69 -2.30
N ARG A 308 11.54 -15.66 -1.18
CA ARG A 308 11.04 -14.41 -0.59
C ARG A 308 12.16 -13.50 -0.11
N THR A 309 13.22 -14.07 0.47
CA THR A 309 14.40 -13.33 0.91
C THR A 309 15.11 -12.68 -0.29
N MET A 310 15.41 -13.46 -1.33
CA MET A 310 16.04 -12.95 -2.54
C MET A 310 15.18 -11.92 -3.29
N SER A 311 13.87 -12.18 -3.39
CA SER A 311 12.88 -11.23 -3.94
C SER A 311 12.94 -9.89 -3.21
N THR A 312 12.99 -9.90 -1.87
CA THR A 312 13.04 -8.70 -1.04
C THR A 312 14.35 -7.91 -1.24
N ILE A 313 15.49 -8.59 -1.31
CA ILE A 313 16.80 -7.96 -1.55
C ILE A 313 16.85 -7.31 -2.93
N GLU A 314 16.42 -8.02 -3.98
CA GLU A 314 16.41 -7.47 -5.35
C GLU A 314 15.39 -6.34 -5.52
N ARG A 315 14.23 -6.46 -4.87
CA ARG A 315 13.22 -5.39 -4.83
C ARG A 315 13.78 -4.15 -4.14
N TRP A 316 14.54 -4.32 -3.06
CA TRP A 316 15.23 -3.22 -2.40
C TRP A 316 16.23 -2.53 -3.33
N ARG A 317 17.09 -3.30 -4.03
CA ARG A 317 18.06 -2.76 -5.01
C ARG A 317 17.37 -1.91 -6.07
N TYR A 318 16.22 -2.36 -6.56
CA TYR A 318 15.38 -1.61 -7.49
C TYR A 318 14.77 -0.34 -6.86
N ASN A 319 14.21 -0.42 -5.65
CA ASN A 319 13.63 0.75 -4.99
C ASN A 319 14.69 1.85 -4.70
N PHE A 320 15.94 1.46 -4.46
CA PHE A 320 17.04 2.37 -4.13
C PHE A 320 17.91 2.76 -5.35
N LEU A 321 17.50 2.38 -6.56
CA LEU A 321 18.16 2.78 -7.82
C LEU A 321 19.61 2.30 -7.91
N HIS A 322 19.88 1.08 -7.42
CA HIS A 322 21.20 0.46 -7.48
C HIS A 322 21.69 0.33 -8.93
N GLY A 323 23.00 0.49 -9.11
CA GLY A 323 23.63 0.44 -10.44
C GLY A 323 23.45 1.70 -11.30
N THR A 324 22.84 2.77 -10.77
CA THR A 324 22.59 4.01 -11.50
C THR A 324 23.35 5.20 -10.90
N GLN A 325 23.43 6.31 -11.64
CA GLN A 325 24.01 7.57 -11.15
C GLN A 325 23.16 8.25 -10.07
N VAL A 326 21.87 7.88 -9.97
CA VAL A 326 20.88 8.46 -9.05
C VAL A 326 20.59 7.56 -7.84
N ILE A 327 21.56 6.69 -7.49
CA ILE A 327 21.46 5.77 -6.34
C ILE A 327 21.18 6.53 -5.03
N ARG A 328 20.25 6.01 -4.23
CA ARG A 328 19.98 6.49 -2.88
C ARG A 328 21.01 5.91 -1.92
N ARG A 329 21.76 6.78 -1.23
CA ARG A 329 22.89 6.40 -0.35
C ARG A 329 22.57 6.47 1.13
N PHE A 330 21.50 7.17 1.50
CA PHE A 330 21.08 7.31 2.89
C PHE A 330 19.56 7.41 2.95
N ARG A 331 19.00 7.06 4.12
CA ARG A 331 17.56 7.14 4.37
C ARG A 331 17.10 8.60 4.29
N GLY A 332 15.92 8.83 3.73
CA GLY A 332 15.41 10.19 3.53
C GLY A 332 16.08 10.98 2.39
N GLN A 333 16.99 10.38 1.61
CA GLN A 333 17.56 11.01 0.42
C GLN A 333 16.56 11.00 -0.73
N THR A 334 16.09 12.19 -1.14
CA THR A 334 15.25 12.32 -2.33
C THR A 334 16.12 12.27 -3.58
N VAL A 335 15.60 11.61 -4.61
CA VAL A 335 16.20 11.60 -5.96
C VAL A 335 15.57 12.64 -6.88
N LEU A 336 14.50 13.27 -6.42
CA LEU A 336 13.80 14.33 -7.12
C LEU A 336 14.43 15.69 -6.81
N PRO A 337 14.29 16.68 -7.70
CA PRO A 337 14.75 18.03 -7.43
C PRO A 337 14.09 18.60 -6.16
N HIS A 338 14.86 19.40 -5.42
CA HIS A 338 14.40 19.97 -4.16
C HIS A 338 13.13 20.80 -4.38
N ARG A 339 12.02 20.38 -3.78
CA ARG A 339 10.77 21.12 -3.83
C ARG A 339 10.77 22.18 -2.73
N ASN A 340 10.74 23.43 -3.16
CA ASN A 340 10.56 24.57 -2.27
C ASN A 340 9.24 24.48 -1.51
N HIS A 341 9.28 24.86 -0.23
CA HIS A 341 8.08 25.00 0.58
C HIS A 341 7.07 25.94 -0.06
N SER A 342 5.78 25.58 -0.01
CA SER A 342 4.70 26.45 -0.50
C SER A 342 4.69 27.80 0.24
N LEU A 343 4.25 28.86 -0.43
CA LEU A 343 4.17 30.20 0.17
C LEU A 343 3.32 30.20 1.45
N ILE A 344 2.22 29.44 1.43
CA ILE A 344 1.33 29.28 2.59
C ILE A 344 2.09 28.61 3.74
N TYR A 345 2.85 27.55 3.48
CA TYR A 345 3.64 26.87 4.50
C TYR A 345 4.70 27.80 5.09
N ARG A 346 5.42 28.59 4.27
CA ARG A 346 6.43 29.56 4.74
C ARG A 346 5.84 30.63 5.66
N VAL A 347 4.60 31.05 5.43
CA VAL A 347 3.90 32.02 6.30
C VAL A 347 3.37 31.35 7.57
N LEU A 348 2.87 30.12 7.48
CA LEU A 348 2.31 29.39 8.62
C LEU A 348 3.38 28.88 9.59
N ILE A 349 4.55 28.47 9.12
CA ILE A 349 5.65 27.97 9.98
C ILE A 349 5.94 28.92 11.16
N PRO A 350 6.26 30.22 10.96
CA PRO A 350 6.55 31.12 12.08
C PRO A 350 5.32 31.38 12.95
N LEU A 351 4.11 31.39 12.37
CA LEU A 351 2.85 31.51 13.13
C LEU A 351 2.62 30.30 14.05
N LEU A 352 3.05 29.13 13.62
CA LEU A 352 2.95 27.85 14.32
C LEU A 352 4.22 27.52 15.13
N PHE A 353 5.01 28.55 15.50
CA PHE A 353 6.23 28.41 16.33
C PHE A 353 7.26 27.42 15.77
N TYR A 354 7.32 27.25 14.45
CA TYR A 354 8.19 26.28 13.77
C TYR A 354 7.92 24.80 14.12
N ALA A 355 6.86 24.49 14.86
CA ALA A 355 6.46 23.14 15.24
C ALA A 355 6.16 22.18 14.06
N PRO A 356 5.66 22.65 12.89
CA PRO A 356 5.45 21.77 11.75
C PRO A 356 6.74 21.21 11.12
N LEU A 357 7.90 21.84 11.31
CA LEU A 357 9.12 21.46 10.60
C LEU A 357 9.65 20.07 11.00
N PRO A 358 9.80 19.72 12.29
CA PRO A 358 10.23 18.38 12.70
C PRO A 358 9.33 17.28 12.13
N HIS A 359 8.00 17.42 12.24
CA HIS A 359 7.06 16.45 11.69
C HIS A 359 7.17 16.30 10.17
N PHE A 360 7.49 17.38 9.44
CA PHE A 360 7.69 17.32 8.00
C PHE A 360 8.93 16.50 7.62
N TYR A 361 10.04 16.70 8.33
CA TYR A 361 11.27 15.92 8.11
C TYR A 361 11.09 14.47 8.55
N ASP A 362 10.43 14.22 9.69
CA ASP A 362 10.14 12.87 10.17
C ASP A 362 9.24 12.12 9.16
N CYS A 363 8.18 12.75 8.65
CA CYS A 363 7.34 12.16 7.58
C CYS A 363 8.18 11.77 6.35
N LYS A 364 9.10 12.64 5.93
CA LYS A 364 10.01 12.40 4.79
C LYS A 364 11.07 11.34 5.07
N SER A 365 11.47 11.14 6.32
CA SER A 365 12.42 10.10 6.69
C SER A 365 11.80 8.70 6.55
N VAL A 366 10.50 8.59 6.84
CA VAL A 366 9.76 7.32 6.85
C VAL A 366 9.06 7.03 5.52
N TYR A 367 8.65 8.06 4.78
CA TYR A 367 8.05 7.88 3.46
C TYR A 367 8.57 8.94 2.49
N LEU A 368 9.31 8.50 1.48
CA LEU A 368 9.91 9.39 0.50
C LEU A 368 9.82 8.81 -0.91
N ASP A 369 9.45 9.67 -1.87
CA ASP A 369 9.45 9.36 -3.29
C ASP A 369 8.72 8.05 -3.62
N GLY A 370 7.60 7.78 -2.92
CA GLY A 370 6.76 6.59 -3.09
C GLY A 370 7.21 5.36 -2.31
N ILE A 371 8.33 5.42 -1.61
CA ILE A 371 8.92 4.29 -0.87
C ILE A 371 8.75 4.53 0.63
N LEU A 372 8.11 3.57 1.28
CA LEU A 372 8.09 3.46 2.73
C LEU A 372 9.44 2.92 3.20
N ALA A 373 9.95 3.50 4.27
CA ALA A 373 11.07 2.97 5.02
C ALA A 373 10.74 1.59 5.62
N ASN A 374 11.73 0.94 6.23
CA ASN A 374 11.55 -0.39 6.79
C ASN A 374 10.45 -0.39 7.86
N GLU A 375 9.75 -1.51 8.01
CA GLU A 375 8.64 -1.65 8.97
C GLU A 375 8.97 -1.27 10.43
N PRO A 376 10.13 -1.62 11.00
CA PRO A 376 10.47 -1.20 12.36
C PRO A 376 10.61 0.33 12.49
N GLU A 377 11.09 1.02 11.44
CA GLU A 377 11.19 2.48 11.47
C GLU A 377 9.82 3.15 11.44
N TRP A 378 8.90 2.60 10.65
CA TRP A 378 7.50 3.01 10.69
C TRP A 378 6.92 2.85 12.10
N ALA A 379 7.12 1.68 12.72
CA ALA A 379 6.62 1.41 14.07
C ALA A 379 7.20 2.40 15.09
N ASN A 380 8.52 2.63 15.04
CA ASN A 380 9.20 3.61 15.90
C ASN A 380 8.67 5.03 15.70
N TYR A 381 8.44 5.43 14.45
CA TYR A 381 7.88 6.74 14.12
C TYR A 381 6.45 6.92 14.66
N VAL A 382 5.57 5.93 14.46
CA VAL A 382 4.20 6.00 14.98
C VAL A 382 4.21 5.98 16.52
N ALA A 383 5.05 5.15 17.14
CA ALA A 383 5.20 5.12 18.59
C ALA A 383 5.65 6.48 19.16
N LYS A 384 6.62 7.14 18.51
CA LYS A 384 7.06 8.49 18.87
C LYS A 384 5.90 9.49 18.81
N LEU A 385 5.14 9.52 17.71
CA LEU A 385 3.99 10.43 17.56
C LEU A 385 2.92 10.20 18.63
N LEU A 386 2.61 8.92 18.93
CA LEU A 386 1.62 8.57 19.94
C LEU A 386 2.07 9.02 21.33
N ALA A 387 3.35 8.87 21.67
CA ALA A 387 3.89 9.33 22.94
C ALA A 387 3.81 10.87 23.06
N GLU A 388 4.26 11.61 22.04
CA GLU A 388 4.21 13.08 22.01
C GLU A 388 2.78 13.61 22.17
N TRP A 389 1.81 13.04 21.44
CA TRP A 389 0.42 13.49 21.54
C TRP A 389 -0.21 13.16 22.89
N GLN A 390 0.14 12.04 23.51
CA GLN A 390 -0.32 11.70 24.86
C GLN A 390 0.23 12.70 25.91
N GLU A 391 1.51 13.08 25.80
CA GLU A 391 2.11 14.10 26.65
C GLU A 391 1.43 15.46 26.49
N PHE A 392 1.14 15.89 25.26
CA PHE A 392 0.42 17.14 25.02
C PHE A 392 -0.99 17.14 25.60
N VAL A 393 -1.73 16.03 25.48
CA VAL A 393 -3.06 15.88 26.11
C VAL A 393 -2.97 15.98 27.63
N LEU A 394 -1.95 15.35 28.24
CA LEU A 394 -1.73 15.42 29.69
C LEU A 394 -1.48 16.86 30.14
N TYR A 395 -0.55 17.56 29.50
CA TYR A 395 -0.22 18.95 29.83
C TYR A 395 -1.39 19.90 29.59
N ALA A 396 -2.11 19.76 28.48
CA ALA A 396 -3.30 20.56 28.20
C ALA A 396 -4.41 20.35 29.24
N THR A 397 -4.56 19.13 29.78
CA THR A 397 -5.52 18.82 30.85
C THR A 397 -5.14 19.51 32.16
N ILE A 398 -3.84 19.54 32.50
CA ILE A 398 -3.33 20.25 33.68
C ILE A 398 -3.58 21.76 33.55
N LEU A 399 -3.28 22.34 32.38
CA LEU A 399 -3.51 23.77 32.11
C LEU A 399 -5.01 24.12 32.11
N LEU A 400 -5.86 23.26 31.55
CA LEU A 400 -7.31 23.44 31.60
C LEU A 400 -7.82 23.50 33.04
N ASN A 401 -7.40 22.57 33.90
CA ASN A 401 -7.76 22.57 35.32
C ASN A 401 -7.27 23.82 36.05
N ALA A 402 -6.06 24.29 35.75
CA ALA A 402 -5.53 25.53 36.31
C ALA A 402 -6.33 26.77 35.88
N ASN A 403 -6.73 26.84 34.60
CA ASN A 403 -7.55 27.92 34.06
C ASN A 403 -8.96 27.92 34.65
N LEU A 404 -9.57 26.73 34.83
CA LEU A 404 -10.85 26.59 35.52
C LEU A 404 -10.77 27.09 36.97
N ALA A 405 -9.73 26.69 37.72
CA ALA A 405 -9.51 27.19 39.07
C ALA A 405 -9.37 28.72 39.09
N PHE A 406 -8.62 29.31 38.15
CA PHE A 406 -8.43 30.76 38.11
C PHE A 406 -9.72 31.53 37.80
N LEU A 407 -10.62 31.03 36.96
CA LEU A 407 -11.90 31.69 36.66
C LEU A 407 -12.89 31.64 37.83
N THR A 408 -12.79 30.64 38.70
CA THR A 408 -13.67 30.55 39.88
C THR A 408 -13.38 31.65 40.91
N VAL A 409 -12.13 32.15 40.99
CA VAL A 409 -11.73 33.10 42.03
C VAL A 409 -12.32 34.51 41.84
N PRO A 410 -12.24 35.18 40.66
CA PRO A 410 -12.80 36.52 40.47
C PRO A 410 -14.33 36.56 40.41
N ASN A 411 -14.97 35.54 39.82
CA ASN A 411 -16.43 35.49 39.73
C ASN A 411 -17.10 35.33 41.12
N ALA A 412 -16.45 34.62 42.05
CA ALA A 412 -16.91 34.54 43.43
C ALA A 412 -16.79 35.90 44.16
N ILE A 413 -15.72 36.67 43.91
CA ILE A 413 -15.51 37.99 44.53
C ILE A 413 -16.49 39.04 43.97
N LEU A 414 -16.77 39.02 42.67
CA LEU A 414 -17.69 39.96 42.02
C LEU A 414 -19.17 39.66 42.32
N MET A 415 -19.54 38.40 42.51
CA MET A 415 -20.86 38.02 43.07
C MET A 415 -20.98 38.36 44.55
N SER A 416 -19.90 38.24 45.32
CA SER A 416 -19.87 38.62 46.74
C SER A 416 -19.94 40.14 46.95
N ALA A 417 -19.36 40.94 46.05
CA ALA A 417 -19.41 42.41 46.12
C ALA A 417 -20.81 42.98 45.82
N ASN A 418 -21.60 42.31 44.98
CA ASN A 418 -23.01 42.64 44.76
C ASN A 418 -23.94 42.13 45.88
N GLY A 419 -23.40 41.40 46.87
CA GLY A 419 -24.12 40.93 48.06
C GLY A 419 -24.11 41.92 49.23
N ALA A 420 -23.45 43.08 49.10
CA ALA A 420 -23.25 44.02 50.22
C ALA A 420 -23.74 45.47 49.94
N ALA A 421 -24.62 45.66 48.96
CA ALA A 421 -25.36 46.92 48.79
C ALA A 421 -26.86 46.64 48.59
N SER A 422 -27.53 46.61 49.73
CA SER A 422 -28.97 46.67 50.01
C SER A 422 -29.88 47.20 48.89
N SER A 423 -31.05 46.57 48.74
CA SER A 423 -32.31 47.07 49.36
C SER A 423 -33.54 46.49 48.66
N ALA A 424 -34.61 46.20 49.40
CA ALA A 424 -35.95 46.18 48.79
C ALA A 424 -36.50 47.63 48.77
N PRO A 425 -37.41 47.99 47.85
CA PRO A 425 -37.59 47.51 46.48
C PRO A 425 -37.76 48.66 45.47
N TYR A 426 -37.98 48.31 44.21
CA TYR A 426 -38.67 49.11 43.17
C TYR A 426 -37.81 50.05 42.32
N SER A 427 -37.39 49.57 41.15
CA SER A 427 -37.76 50.16 39.85
C SER A 427 -37.13 49.37 38.72
N ALA A 428 -37.99 48.83 37.87
CA ALA A 428 -37.60 48.25 36.59
C ALA A 428 -37.00 49.35 35.72
N THR A 429 -35.70 49.24 35.42
CA THR A 429 -35.11 49.92 34.28
C THR A 429 -34.33 48.89 33.49
N ILE A 430 -34.87 48.58 32.31
CA ILE A 430 -34.22 47.79 31.26
C ILE A 430 -33.02 48.61 30.80
N GLY A 431 -31.88 48.39 31.45
CA GLY A 431 -30.58 48.91 31.06
C GLY A 431 -29.71 47.73 30.68
N SER A 432 -29.41 47.60 29.41
CA SER A 432 -28.43 46.65 28.88
C SER A 432 -27.03 46.97 29.40
N ASP A 433 -26.76 46.61 30.66
CA ASP A 433 -25.42 46.71 31.25
C ASP A 433 -24.57 45.59 30.65
N ARG A 434 -24.01 45.88 29.47
CA ARG A 434 -22.84 45.18 28.95
C ARG A 434 -21.69 45.43 29.93
N GLN A 435 -21.61 44.61 30.98
CA GLN A 435 -20.44 44.55 31.85
C GLN A 435 -19.19 44.49 30.96
N PRO A 436 -18.21 45.38 31.14
CA PRO A 436 -16.97 45.30 30.40
C PRO A 436 -16.29 44.00 30.82
N VAL A 437 -16.30 43.01 29.93
CA VAL A 437 -15.61 41.75 30.16
C VAL A 437 -14.14 42.10 30.36
N SER A 438 -13.64 41.90 31.58
CA SER A 438 -12.24 42.19 31.91
C SER A 438 -11.34 41.49 30.88
N PRO A 439 -10.30 42.17 30.35
CA PRO A 439 -9.34 41.56 29.41
C PRO A 439 -8.77 40.23 29.92
N ALA A 440 -8.65 40.08 31.24
CA ALA A 440 -8.21 38.84 31.88
C ALA A 440 -9.18 37.66 31.67
N SER A 441 -10.50 37.92 31.70
CA SER A 441 -11.53 36.90 31.47
C SER A 441 -11.55 36.45 30.01
N ILE A 442 -11.45 37.39 29.06
CA ILE A 442 -11.37 37.07 27.62
C ILE A 442 -10.15 36.19 27.32
N LEU A 443 -9.00 36.52 27.91
CA LEU A 443 -7.77 35.74 27.76
C LEU A 443 -7.88 34.34 28.37
N SER A 444 -8.53 34.21 29.53
CA SER A 444 -8.76 32.91 30.16
C SER A 444 -9.71 32.02 29.36
N TYR A 445 -10.77 32.59 28.75
CA TYR A 445 -11.63 31.85 27.83
C TYR A 445 -10.88 31.40 26.56
N CYS A 446 -10.04 32.25 25.97
CA CYS A 446 -9.22 31.88 24.81
C CYS A 446 -8.20 30.78 25.14
N SER A 447 -7.64 30.83 26.34
CA SER A 447 -6.69 29.87 26.91
C SER A 447 -7.37 28.51 27.12
N MET A 448 -8.53 28.45 27.77
CA MET A 448 -9.33 27.22 27.88
C MET A 448 -9.74 26.61 26.54
N LEU A 449 -10.15 27.43 25.57
CA LEU A 449 -10.49 26.95 24.22
C LEU A 449 -9.27 26.34 23.52
N ALA A 450 -8.08 26.93 23.72
CA ALA A 450 -6.84 26.39 23.19
C ALA A 450 -6.46 25.06 23.88
N SER A 451 -6.57 24.95 25.22
CA SER A 451 -6.33 23.67 25.92
C SER A 451 -7.32 22.60 25.47
N PHE A 452 -8.61 22.93 25.38
CA PHE A 452 -9.65 22.00 24.91
C PHE A 452 -9.39 21.56 23.46
N GLY A 453 -9.03 22.50 22.58
CA GLY A 453 -8.64 22.19 21.21
C GLY A 453 -7.42 21.26 21.15
N SER A 454 -6.41 21.48 22.00
CA SER A 454 -5.23 20.62 22.10
C SER A 454 -5.61 19.19 22.52
N ILE A 455 -6.47 19.06 23.54
CA ILE A 455 -6.99 17.76 24.00
C ILE A 455 -7.76 17.05 22.89
N MET A 456 -8.70 17.75 22.24
CA MET A 456 -9.52 17.17 21.18
C MET A 456 -8.66 16.72 19.99
N MET A 457 -7.75 17.56 19.51
CA MET A 457 -6.86 17.22 18.40
C MET A 457 -5.89 16.07 18.78
N GLY A 458 -5.31 16.10 19.97
CA GLY A 458 -4.42 15.05 20.46
C GLY A 458 -5.13 13.69 20.56
N LEU A 459 -6.34 13.66 21.16
CA LEU A 459 -7.12 12.42 21.27
C LEU A 459 -7.58 11.88 19.90
N LEU A 460 -7.97 12.76 18.97
CA LEU A 460 -8.34 12.36 17.60
C LEU A 460 -7.14 11.75 16.86
N LEU A 461 -5.97 12.38 16.96
CA LEU A 461 -4.74 11.88 16.34
C LEU A 461 -4.30 10.55 16.94
N VAL A 462 -4.33 10.42 18.27
CA VAL A 462 -4.07 9.14 18.96
C VAL A 462 -5.03 8.08 18.48
N ARG A 463 -6.34 8.35 18.45
CA ARG A 463 -7.34 7.38 17.98
C ARG A 463 -7.12 6.96 16.53
N GLN A 464 -6.71 7.89 15.66
CA GLN A 464 -6.50 7.61 14.24
C GLN A 464 -5.25 6.77 13.97
N HIS A 465 -4.23 6.86 14.83
CA HIS A 465 -2.94 6.18 14.65
C HIS A 465 -2.76 4.97 15.57
N ARG A 466 -3.61 4.82 16.59
CA ARG A 466 -3.55 3.69 17.51
C ARG A 466 -3.76 2.38 16.76
N GLY A 467 -2.81 1.47 16.92
CA GLY A 467 -2.76 0.20 16.21
C GLY A 467 -1.94 0.22 14.93
N GLU A 468 -1.52 1.41 14.45
CA GLU A 468 -0.55 1.53 13.34
C GLU A 468 0.91 1.43 13.84
N GLU A 469 1.15 1.45 15.15
CA GLU A 469 2.46 1.10 15.75
C GLU A 469 2.76 -0.41 15.67
N VAL A 470 1.75 -1.24 15.43
CA VAL A 470 1.92 -2.69 15.30
C VAL A 470 2.57 -2.99 13.95
N VAL A 471 3.72 -3.66 13.99
CA VAL A 471 4.51 -4.04 12.80
C VAL A 471 3.64 -4.79 11.78
N ASP A 472 2.78 -5.70 12.25
CA ASP A 472 1.86 -6.47 11.40
C ASP A 472 0.40 -6.00 11.57
N ASN A 473 0.07 -4.75 11.23
CA ASN A 473 -1.34 -4.34 11.19
C ASN A 473 -2.01 -4.86 9.89
N PRO A 474 -2.86 -5.91 9.95
CA PRO A 474 -3.47 -6.48 8.75
C PRO A 474 -4.52 -5.56 8.10
N ARG A 475 -4.91 -4.48 8.78
CA ARG A 475 -6.00 -3.60 8.36
C ARG A 475 -5.58 -2.54 7.34
N THR A 476 -4.29 -2.23 7.25
CA THR A 476 -3.85 -1.08 6.45
C THR A 476 -2.47 -1.30 5.84
N ASN A 477 -2.38 -1.26 4.50
CA ASN A 477 -1.09 -1.18 3.83
C ASN A 477 -0.48 0.21 4.12
N LYS A 478 0.57 0.26 4.96
CA LYS A 478 1.24 1.48 5.45
C LYS A 478 1.67 2.43 4.32
N ALA A 479 2.14 1.90 3.19
CA ALA A 479 2.51 2.72 2.03
C ALA A 479 1.27 3.41 1.42
N THR A 480 0.15 2.70 1.30
CA THR A 480 -1.11 3.30 0.82
C THR A 480 -1.69 4.30 1.81
N PHE A 481 -1.47 4.09 3.11
CA PHE A 481 -1.90 5.00 4.16
C PHE A 481 -1.18 6.36 4.06
N MET A 482 0.15 6.34 3.88
CA MET A 482 0.93 7.56 3.69
C MET A 482 0.64 8.22 2.35
N GLU A 483 0.48 7.44 1.27
CA GLU A 483 0.15 7.98 -0.04
C GLU A 483 -1.19 8.72 -0.06
N LYS A 484 -2.23 8.15 0.57
CA LYS A 484 -3.55 8.81 0.69
C LYS A 484 -3.49 10.15 1.42
N ARG A 485 -2.51 10.33 2.30
CA ARG A 485 -2.31 11.57 3.08
C ARG A 485 -1.31 12.52 2.44
N GLN A 486 -0.61 12.08 1.41
CA GLN A 486 0.27 12.93 0.62
C GLN A 486 -0.58 13.76 -0.35
N SER A 487 -0.56 15.07 -0.18
CA SER A 487 -1.20 15.96 -1.15
C SER A 487 -0.38 16.01 -2.45
N PRO A 488 -1.01 15.93 -3.64
CA PRO A 488 -0.28 16.07 -4.90
C PRO A 488 0.36 17.47 -5.06
N ARG A 489 -0.24 18.49 -4.45
CA ARG A 489 0.24 19.88 -4.52
C ARG A 489 1.14 20.29 -3.37
N PHE A 490 0.86 19.80 -2.16
CA PHE A 490 1.53 20.25 -0.93
C PHE A 490 2.38 19.15 -0.26
N GLY A 491 2.43 17.94 -0.83
CA GLY A 491 3.17 16.82 -0.24
C GLY A 491 2.72 16.54 1.19
N PHE A 492 3.69 16.54 2.12
CA PHE A 492 3.47 16.36 3.56
C PHE A 492 3.35 17.66 4.35
N GLU A 493 3.33 18.83 3.71
CA GLU A 493 3.23 20.12 4.42
C GLU A 493 1.96 20.20 5.28
N LEU A 494 0.80 19.85 4.71
CA LEU A 494 -0.47 19.86 5.43
C LEU A 494 -0.50 18.84 6.58
N LEU A 495 0.06 17.65 6.34
CA LEU A 495 0.14 16.60 7.36
C LEU A 495 1.01 17.04 8.54
N SER A 496 2.14 17.70 8.25
CA SER A 496 3.03 18.22 9.28
C SER A 496 2.39 19.32 10.13
N ILE A 497 1.57 20.18 9.52
CA ILE A 497 0.76 21.17 10.26
C ILE A 497 -0.22 20.44 11.16
N LEU A 498 -0.98 19.48 10.63
CA LEU A 498 -1.99 18.72 11.37
C LEU A 498 -1.38 18.03 12.60
N TYR A 499 -0.22 17.39 12.45
CA TYR A 499 0.46 16.69 13.55
C TYR A 499 1.00 17.64 14.63
N SER A 500 1.34 18.87 14.25
CA SER A 500 1.82 19.90 15.19
C SER A 500 0.70 20.63 15.95
N LEU A 501 -0.57 20.51 15.53
CA LEU A 501 -1.68 21.28 16.10
C LEU A 501 -1.85 21.13 17.62
N PRO A 502 -1.76 19.93 18.23
CA PRO A 502 -1.87 19.80 19.68
C PRO A 502 -0.83 20.65 20.42
N TYR A 503 0.41 20.65 19.94
CA TYR A 503 1.50 21.45 20.51
C TYR A 503 1.27 22.95 20.32
N VAL A 504 0.91 23.39 19.12
CA VAL A 504 0.70 24.82 18.84
C VAL A 504 -0.41 25.40 19.71
N LEU A 505 -1.51 24.65 19.89
CA LEU A 505 -2.62 25.06 20.75
C LEU A 505 -2.19 25.16 22.22
N LEU A 506 -1.38 24.21 22.69
CA LEU A 506 -0.79 24.25 24.03
C LEU A 506 0.20 25.43 24.22
N MET A 507 0.99 25.76 23.20
CA MET A 507 1.87 26.94 23.24
C MET A 507 1.09 28.25 23.20
N CYS A 508 -0.01 28.31 22.46
CA CYS A 508 -0.90 29.47 22.48
C CYS A 508 -1.52 29.69 23.87
N ASP A 509 -1.88 28.59 24.55
CA ASP A 509 -2.39 28.58 25.91
C ASP A 509 -1.37 29.12 26.91
N THR A 510 -0.10 28.74 26.80
CA THR A 510 0.96 29.22 27.71
C THR A 510 1.47 30.63 27.40
N CYS A 511 1.56 31.02 26.12
CA CYS A 511 2.26 32.26 25.71
C CYS A 511 1.39 33.53 25.85
N ARG A 512 0.07 33.43 25.65
CA ARG A 512 -0.85 34.59 25.75
C ARG A 512 -1.05 35.11 27.19
N PRO A 513 -1.19 34.25 28.22
CA PRO A 513 -1.27 34.69 29.61
C PRO A 513 0.06 35.22 30.13
N CYS A 514 1.22 34.68 29.71
CA CYS A 514 2.52 35.10 30.23
C CYS A 514 2.91 36.54 29.82
N ARG A 515 2.59 36.97 28.59
CA ARG A 515 2.81 38.37 28.17
C ARG A 515 1.95 39.36 28.96
N CYS A 516 0.72 38.97 29.31
CA CYS A 516 -0.17 39.81 30.11
C CYS A 516 0.08 39.71 31.62
N ARG A 517 0.51 38.57 32.17
CA ARG A 517 0.89 38.44 33.59
C ARG A 517 2.13 39.28 33.92
N ARG A 518 3.11 39.39 33.00
CA ARG A 518 4.19 40.38 33.13
C ARG A 518 3.68 41.82 33.06
N LEU A 519 2.72 42.11 32.18
CA LEU A 519 2.12 43.45 32.08
C LEU A 519 1.30 43.82 33.33
N ILE A 520 0.53 42.89 33.89
CA ILE A 520 -0.26 43.09 35.11
C ILE A 520 0.66 43.18 36.33
N ALA A 521 1.75 42.40 36.39
CA ALA A 521 2.75 42.52 37.46
C ALA A 521 3.53 43.85 37.39
N LEU A 522 3.81 44.36 36.18
CA LEU A 522 4.40 45.70 35.97
C LEU A 522 3.42 46.82 36.35
N VAL A 523 2.15 46.72 35.95
CA VAL A 523 1.11 47.69 36.32
C VAL A 523 0.83 47.69 37.83
N HIS A 524 0.98 46.56 38.52
CA HIS A 524 0.85 46.52 39.98
C HIS A 524 2.07 47.05 40.74
N THR A 525 3.26 47.02 40.14
CA THR A 525 4.50 47.54 40.75
C THR A 525 4.67 49.04 40.54
N ASP A 526 4.15 49.61 39.45
CA ASP A 526 4.13 51.07 39.23
C ASP A 526 3.04 51.80 40.05
N GLY A 527 2.14 51.08 40.72
CA GLY A 527 1.09 51.63 41.57
C GLY A 527 1.46 51.82 43.05
N MET A 528 2.67 51.45 43.48
CA MET A 528 3.16 51.59 44.86
C MET A 528 4.38 52.52 44.94
N GLY A 529 4.27 53.71 44.37
CA GLY A 529 5.36 54.68 44.33
C GLY A 529 4.91 56.13 44.39
N LEU A 530 3.92 56.47 45.22
CA LEU A 530 3.56 57.85 45.58
C LEU A 530 2.57 57.80 46.74
N PHE A 531 3.08 57.90 47.98
CA PHE A 531 2.45 58.43 49.21
C PHE A 531 3.15 57.83 50.44
N ILE A 532 4.30 58.38 50.84
CA ILE A 532 4.70 58.54 52.25
C ILE A 532 5.58 59.80 52.30
N GLU A 533 5.03 60.86 52.89
CA GLU A 533 5.78 61.82 53.71
C GLU A 533 5.95 61.20 55.11
#